data_AF-A0AAJ6ACH0-F1
#
_entry.id   AF-A0AAJ6ACH0-F1
#
_cell.length_a   1.000
_cell.length_b   1.000
_cell.length_c   1.000
_cell.angle_alpha   90.00
_cell.angle_beta   90.00
_cell.angle_gamma   90.00
#
_symmetry.space_group_name_H-M   'P 1'
#
loop_
_entity.id
_entity.type
_entity.pdbx_description
1 polymer ?
#
loop_
_entity_poly.entity_id
_entity_poly.type
_entity_poly.pdbx_seq_one_letter_code
_entity_poly.pdbx_strand_id
1 'polypeptide(L)'
;MFRYLARRHDRKQVLRSLQRQKRIEHSSIGFGYDASLAFAVDEAGDQNASGAELALGTLSETEQFFSPILPSEPLREEKNTVTFQSDIITADEENNTFECVITDSGSKGHALVVFHHWYARHRYSAFAKFFAARGITVIEATLPYHFGRGSDDYSEERFFNASLGRTVRSIRQAVLDGRKIVRWLHSQGYYKISVVGMCLGGTVAGLVAAQEHKVDKAVLMVSPMSPADLVWTAETMKALRGRIEAVMSLEDLRTAWGLINLEMHTWGLTRPGLDMMLVLGKDDIIARPKASDRLIELLTRMNCPPEVLRLNCGHSSVGIFPYNIIAARKVLRFLKETPTLAELWEVRGFRYDFSEVGYTSTSSKLRKWLTHAMNRGYAFDDERTRS
;
A
#
# COMPACT_ATOMS: atom_id res chain seq x y z
N MET A 1 -3.36 -11.38 25.91
CA MET A 1 -3.76 -9.95 25.98
C MET A 1 -3.89 -9.27 24.61
N PHE A 2 -2.83 -9.13 23.81
CA PHE A 2 -2.87 -8.37 22.54
C PHE A 2 -3.86 -8.87 21.49
N ARG A 3 -4.03 -10.19 21.32
CA ARG A 3 -5.07 -10.75 20.44
C ARG A 3 -6.50 -10.39 20.87
N TYR A 4 -6.76 -10.26 22.17
CA TYR A 4 -8.06 -9.83 22.68
C TYR A 4 -8.31 -8.35 22.37
N LEU A 5 -7.30 -7.50 22.59
CA LEU A 5 -7.37 -6.07 22.26
C LEU A 5 -7.56 -5.85 20.76
N ALA A 6 -6.87 -6.63 19.91
CA ALA A 6 -7.04 -6.63 18.47
C ALA A 6 -8.48 -6.92 18.06
N ARG A 7 -9.03 -8.06 18.49
CA ARG A 7 -10.42 -8.44 18.19
C ARG A 7 -11.43 -7.39 18.68
N ARG A 8 -11.21 -6.81 19.87
CA ARG A 8 -12.06 -5.72 20.39
C ARG A 8 -11.95 -4.47 19.52
N HIS A 9 -10.76 -4.12 19.06
CA HIS A 9 -10.53 -2.98 18.17
C HIS A 9 -11.24 -3.19 16.82
N ASP A 10 -11.05 -4.34 16.17
CA ASP A 10 -11.70 -4.67 14.90
C ASP A 10 -13.22 -4.62 15.02
N ARG A 11 -13.80 -5.25 16.06
CA ARG A 11 -15.25 -5.20 16.30
C ARG A 11 -15.75 -3.77 16.44
N LYS A 12 -15.02 -2.91 17.15
CA LYS A 12 -15.38 -1.49 17.30
C LYS A 12 -15.36 -0.75 15.95
N GLN A 13 -14.36 -1.01 15.10
CA GLN A 13 -14.27 -0.36 13.79
C GLN A 13 -15.34 -0.86 12.82
N VAL A 14 -15.62 -2.17 12.80
CA VAL A 14 -16.73 -2.74 12.02
C VAL A 14 -18.07 -2.11 12.42
N LEU A 15 -18.35 -2.00 13.72
CA LEU A 15 -19.56 -1.34 14.21
C LEU A 15 -19.64 0.14 13.78
N ARG A 16 -18.52 0.87 13.83
CA ARG A 16 -18.46 2.27 13.37
C ARG A 16 -18.72 2.39 11.87
N SER A 17 -18.17 1.48 11.06
CA SER A 17 -18.41 1.45 9.62
C SER A 17 -19.89 1.19 9.30
N LEU A 18 -20.50 0.20 9.96
CA LEU A 18 -21.92 -0.11 9.80
C LEU A 18 -22.82 1.05 10.25
N GLN A 19 -22.50 1.71 11.36
CA GLN A 19 -23.21 2.91 11.81
C GLN A 19 -23.07 4.08 10.83
N ARG A 20 -21.88 4.26 10.24
CA ARG A 20 -21.67 5.27 9.19
C ARG A 20 -22.56 4.98 7.98
N GLN A 21 -22.53 3.75 7.48
CA GLN A 21 -23.34 3.32 6.33
C GLN A 21 -24.83 3.56 6.57
N LYS A 22 -25.33 3.25 7.76
CA LYS A 22 -26.73 3.54 8.13
C LYS A 22 -27.05 5.04 8.14
N ARG A 23 -26.11 5.90 8.54
CA ARG A 23 -26.32 7.36 8.51
C ARG A 23 -26.39 7.91 7.08
N ILE A 24 -25.59 7.35 6.17
CA ILE A 24 -25.53 7.78 4.76
C ILE A 24 -26.43 6.95 3.84
N GLU A 25 -27.35 6.15 4.40
CA GLU A 25 -28.24 5.27 3.63
C GLU A 25 -29.10 6.07 2.63
N HIS A 26 -29.56 7.26 3.04
CA HIS A 26 -30.33 8.18 2.20
C HIS A 26 -29.55 8.74 1.00
N SER A 27 -28.23 8.74 1.04
CA SER A 27 -27.35 9.16 -0.06
C SER A 27 -26.66 7.97 -0.74
N SER A 28 -27.14 6.75 -0.49
CA SER A 28 -26.60 5.55 -1.13
C SER A 28 -26.91 5.53 -2.62
N ILE A 29 -25.90 5.26 -3.43
CA ILE A 29 -26.01 5.19 -4.89
C ILE A 29 -26.66 3.85 -5.28
N GLY A 30 -27.83 3.88 -5.93
CA GLY A 30 -28.50 2.67 -6.40
C GLY A 30 -27.68 1.86 -7.40
N PHE A 31 -28.11 0.63 -7.69
CA PHE A 31 -27.49 -0.16 -8.75
C PHE A 31 -27.57 0.56 -10.09
N GLY A 32 -26.46 0.57 -10.83
CA GLY A 32 -26.39 1.15 -12.16
C GLY A 32 -25.53 0.29 -13.08
N TYR A 33 -26.12 -0.18 -14.18
CA TYR A 33 -25.44 -1.07 -15.13
C TYR A 33 -24.51 -0.35 -16.11
N ASP A 34 -24.64 0.98 -16.25
CA ASP A 34 -23.96 1.75 -17.28
C ASP A 34 -22.43 1.53 -17.28
N ALA A 35 -22.00 0.67 -18.22
CA ALA A 35 -20.61 0.27 -18.42
C ALA A 35 -19.80 1.33 -19.16
N SER A 36 -20.45 2.19 -19.95
CA SER A 36 -19.78 3.24 -20.73
C SER A 36 -19.02 4.20 -19.81
N LEU A 37 -19.57 4.45 -18.61
CA LEU A 37 -18.93 5.26 -17.58
C LEU A 37 -17.55 4.75 -17.16
N ALA A 38 -17.26 3.45 -17.25
CA ALA A 38 -15.92 2.95 -16.94
C ALA A 38 -14.84 3.52 -17.87
N PHE A 39 -15.20 3.75 -19.13
CA PHE A 39 -14.30 4.16 -20.20
C PHE A 39 -14.29 5.67 -20.44
N ALA A 40 -15.31 6.40 -19.96
CA ALA A 40 -15.38 7.85 -20.03
C ALA A 40 -14.14 8.52 -19.39
N VAL A 41 -13.46 9.35 -20.19
CA VAL A 41 -12.36 10.22 -19.76
C VAL A 41 -12.91 11.59 -19.38
N ASP A 42 -13.89 12.10 -20.14
CA ASP A 42 -14.69 13.27 -19.79
C ASP A 42 -16.15 12.85 -19.64
N GLU A 43 -16.65 12.84 -18.41
CA GLU A 43 -18.03 12.42 -18.11
C GLU A 43 -19.10 13.25 -18.83
N ALA A 44 -18.86 14.54 -19.08
CA ALA A 44 -19.82 15.38 -19.79
C ALA A 44 -19.74 15.17 -21.31
N GLY A 45 -18.54 14.97 -21.84
CA GLY A 45 -18.29 14.75 -23.27
C GLY A 45 -18.62 13.33 -23.77
N ASP A 46 -18.47 12.32 -22.92
CA ASP A 46 -18.47 10.90 -23.30
C ASP A 46 -19.82 10.19 -23.09
N GLN A 47 -20.92 10.94 -22.91
CA GLN A 47 -22.27 10.38 -22.68
C GLN A 47 -22.79 9.46 -23.82
N ASN A 48 -22.10 9.42 -24.97
CA ASN A 48 -22.43 8.62 -26.14
C ASN A 48 -21.40 7.52 -26.46
N ALA A 49 -20.46 7.22 -25.55
CA ALA A 49 -19.49 6.14 -25.76
C ALA A 49 -20.24 4.80 -25.86
N SER A 50 -20.12 4.14 -27.01
CA SER A 50 -20.71 2.82 -27.29
C SER A 50 -20.41 1.87 -26.14
N GLY A 51 -21.43 1.20 -25.60
CA GLY A 51 -21.30 0.26 -24.48
C GLY A 51 -20.33 -0.87 -24.78
N ALA A 52 -19.04 -0.64 -24.50
CA ALA A 52 -18.06 -1.70 -24.42
C ALA A 52 -18.45 -2.60 -23.24
N GLU A 53 -18.49 -3.90 -23.48
CA GLU A 53 -18.64 -4.86 -22.39
C GLU A 53 -17.51 -4.63 -21.37
N LEU A 54 -17.84 -4.67 -20.08
CA LEU A 54 -16.85 -4.71 -18.99
C LEU A 54 -16.17 -6.08 -18.95
N ALA A 55 -15.68 -6.56 -20.09
CA ALA A 55 -15.02 -7.82 -20.26
C ALA A 55 -13.55 -7.56 -20.61
N LEU A 56 -12.66 -8.27 -19.94
CA LEU A 56 -11.24 -8.32 -20.31
C LEU A 56 -11.09 -9.23 -21.52
N GLY A 57 -10.79 -8.69 -22.70
CA GLY A 57 -10.45 -9.48 -23.89
C GLY A 57 -8.95 -9.74 -24.00
N THR A 58 -8.11 -8.71 -23.88
CA THR A 58 -6.65 -8.81 -24.12
C THR A 58 -5.77 -7.94 -23.19
N LEU A 59 -4.47 -8.25 -23.12
CA LEU A 59 -3.48 -7.40 -22.42
C LEU A 59 -3.43 -5.98 -23.01
N SER A 60 -3.51 -5.86 -24.34
CA SER A 60 -3.54 -4.57 -25.04
C SER A 60 -4.74 -3.72 -24.62
N GLU A 61 -5.93 -4.32 -24.50
CA GLU A 61 -7.13 -3.62 -24.01
C GLU A 61 -6.97 -3.17 -22.55
N THR A 62 -6.27 -3.94 -21.73
CA THR A 62 -5.98 -3.57 -20.34
C THR A 62 -5.05 -2.34 -20.26
N GLU A 63 -3.99 -2.31 -21.07
CA GLU A 63 -3.08 -1.17 -21.15
C GLU A 63 -3.78 0.09 -21.70
N GLN A 64 -4.64 -0.10 -22.72
CA GLN A 64 -5.49 0.97 -23.27
C GLN A 64 -6.47 1.50 -22.23
N PHE A 65 -7.04 0.63 -21.39
CA PHE A 65 -7.95 1.04 -20.32
C PHE A 65 -7.27 1.98 -19.33
N PHE A 66 -6.01 1.73 -18.95
CA PHE A 66 -5.25 2.67 -18.11
C PHE A 66 -4.52 3.76 -18.92
N SER A 67 -5.07 4.17 -20.06
CA SER A 67 -4.60 5.27 -20.89
C SER A 67 -5.75 6.25 -21.19
N PRO A 68 -5.47 7.52 -21.59
CA PRO A 68 -4.15 8.17 -21.68
C PRO A 68 -3.57 8.47 -20.29
N ILE A 69 -2.26 8.72 -20.25
CA ILE A 69 -1.63 9.40 -19.11
C ILE A 69 -1.20 10.77 -19.59
N LEU A 70 -1.87 11.82 -19.10
CA LEU A 70 -1.49 13.19 -19.44
C LEU A 70 -0.17 13.55 -18.74
N PRO A 71 0.46 14.68 -19.11
CA PRO A 71 1.75 15.06 -18.57
C PRO A 71 1.78 15.02 -17.03
N SER A 72 2.93 14.63 -16.47
CA SER A 72 3.10 14.40 -15.02
C SER A 72 3.46 15.66 -14.25
N GLU A 73 3.46 16.82 -14.89
CA GLU A 73 3.72 18.10 -14.25
C GLU A 73 2.57 18.45 -13.31
N PRO A 74 2.88 18.82 -12.06
CA PRO A 74 1.88 19.29 -11.11
C PRO A 74 1.38 20.69 -11.49
N LEU A 75 0.13 20.98 -11.11
CA LEU A 75 -0.45 22.31 -11.18
C LEU A 75 0.21 23.27 -10.19
N ARG A 76 0.62 22.75 -9.03
CA ARG A 76 1.24 23.53 -7.96
C ARG A 76 2.16 22.65 -7.12
N GLU A 77 3.36 23.15 -6.85
CA GLU A 77 4.33 22.55 -5.93
C GLU A 77 4.59 23.50 -4.77
N GLU A 78 4.43 23.00 -3.55
CA GLU A 78 4.81 23.69 -2.33
C GLU A 78 5.78 22.81 -1.52
N LYS A 79 6.23 23.34 -0.37
CA LYS A 79 7.23 22.66 0.46
C LYS A 79 6.85 21.23 0.85
N ASN A 80 5.59 21.01 1.25
CA ASN A 80 5.12 19.73 1.79
C ASN A 80 3.88 19.20 1.06
N THR A 81 3.47 19.84 -0.03
CA THR A 81 2.25 19.49 -0.78
C THR A 81 2.51 19.66 -2.26
N VAL A 82 1.90 18.80 -3.07
CA VAL A 82 1.91 18.90 -4.53
C VAL A 82 0.52 18.60 -5.04
N THR A 83 0.03 19.41 -5.98
CA THR A 83 -1.32 19.27 -6.53
C THR A 83 -1.25 18.96 -8.01
N PHE A 84 -2.01 17.97 -8.45
CA PHE A 84 -2.07 17.53 -9.84
C PHE A 84 -3.49 17.66 -10.40
N GLN A 85 -3.56 17.79 -11.72
CA GLN A 85 -4.78 17.55 -12.48
C GLN A 85 -4.95 16.03 -12.67
N SER A 86 -6.15 15.52 -12.38
CA SER A 86 -6.53 14.13 -12.72
C SER A 86 -6.74 13.99 -14.23
N ASP A 87 -6.37 12.83 -14.76
CA ASP A 87 -6.53 12.51 -16.19
C ASP A 87 -7.99 12.17 -16.55
N ILE A 88 -8.80 11.83 -15.55
CA ILE A 88 -10.26 11.69 -15.70
C ILE A 88 -10.94 12.94 -15.16
N ILE A 89 -11.86 13.47 -15.96
CA ILE A 89 -12.72 14.60 -15.65
C ILE A 89 -14.13 14.05 -15.36
N THR A 90 -14.59 14.32 -14.14
CA THR A 90 -15.92 13.96 -13.64
C THR A 90 -16.77 15.21 -13.46
N ALA A 91 -18.08 15.04 -13.30
CA ALA A 91 -18.99 16.16 -13.01
C ALA A 91 -18.71 16.86 -11.67
N ASP A 92 -18.05 16.17 -10.73
CA ASP A 92 -17.60 16.75 -9.46
C ASP A 92 -16.24 17.44 -9.66
N GLU A 93 -16.23 18.78 -9.73
CA GLU A 93 -15.03 19.57 -10.03
C GLU A 93 -13.90 19.37 -9.02
N GLU A 94 -14.24 19.26 -7.73
CA GLU A 94 -13.28 19.00 -6.64
C GLU A 94 -12.57 17.67 -6.84
N ASN A 95 -13.23 16.69 -7.45
CA ASN A 95 -12.65 15.39 -7.72
C ASN A 95 -11.64 15.41 -8.88
N ASN A 96 -11.61 16.46 -9.70
CA ASN A 96 -10.76 16.53 -10.89
C ASN A 96 -9.34 17.05 -10.59
N THR A 97 -9.08 17.52 -9.38
CA THR A 97 -7.71 17.84 -8.91
C THR A 97 -7.39 17.03 -7.67
N PHE A 98 -6.13 16.71 -7.44
CA PHE A 98 -5.75 15.96 -6.24
C PHE A 98 -4.45 16.45 -5.62
N GLU A 99 -4.51 16.68 -4.31
CA GLU A 99 -3.36 17.02 -3.49
C GLU A 99 -2.65 15.75 -3.01
N CYS A 100 -1.32 15.76 -2.99
CA CYS A 100 -0.50 14.81 -2.25
C CYS A 100 0.25 15.53 -1.14
N VAL A 101 0.37 14.89 0.02
CA VAL A 101 1.19 15.39 1.13
C VAL A 101 2.55 14.71 1.11
N ILE A 102 3.62 15.51 1.18
CA ILE A 102 5.01 15.05 1.12
C ILE A 102 5.61 15.11 2.52
N THR A 103 6.15 13.98 2.97
CA THR A 103 7.08 13.93 4.12
C THR A 103 8.47 13.62 3.59
N ASP A 104 9.28 14.67 3.40
CA ASP A 104 10.62 14.56 2.84
C ASP A 104 11.58 13.84 3.80
N SER A 105 12.42 12.98 3.23
CA SER A 105 13.50 12.29 3.93
C SER A 105 14.86 13.00 3.80
N GLY A 106 14.95 14.01 2.92
CA GLY A 106 16.20 14.67 2.55
C GLY A 106 17.05 13.87 1.55
N SER A 107 16.50 12.78 1.01
CA SER A 107 17.18 11.90 0.05
C SER A 107 16.28 11.60 -1.15
N LYS A 108 16.89 11.56 -2.34
CA LYS A 108 16.26 11.07 -3.57
C LYS A 108 16.52 9.58 -3.83
N GLY A 109 17.11 8.87 -2.85
CA GLY A 109 17.40 7.43 -2.99
C GLY A 109 16.15 6.57 -3.10
N HIS A 110 15.07 6.92 -2.40
CA HIS A 110 13.84 6.14 -2.39
C HIS A 110 12.61 7.01 -2.09
N ALA A 111 11.57 6.92 -2.91
CA ALA A 111 10.24 7.44 -2.64
C ALA A 111 9.20 6.32 -2.41
N LEU A 112 8.24 6.57 -1.52
CA LEU A 112 7.13 5.67 -1.22
C LEU A 112 5.79 6.40 -1.39
N VAL A 113 5.00 5.99 -2.37
CA VAL A 113 3.64 6.51 -2.60
C VAL A 113 2.64 5.69 -1.76
N VAL A 114 1.82 6.36 -0.96
CA VAL A 114 0.88 5.76 -0.02
C VAL A 114 -0.56 6.02 -0.47
N PHE A 115 -1.32 4.94 -0.66
CA PHE A 115 -2.74 4.98 -0.99
C PHE A 115 -3.59 4.57 0.22
N HIS A 116 -4.50 5.45 0.64
CA HIS A 116 -5.32 5.24 1.83
C HIS A 116 -6.54 4.34 1.59
N HIS A 117 -7.24 3.99 2.68
CA HIS A 117 -8.45 3.18 2.60
C HIS A 117 -9.66 4.04 2.21
N TRP A 118 -10.74 3.38 1.75
CA TRP A 118 -11.94 3.98 1.16
C TRP A 118 -12.74 4.96 2.04
N TYR A 119 -12.61 4.91 3.35
CA TYR A 119 -13.33 5.84 4.23
C TYR A 119 -12.38 6.58 5.16
N ALA A 120 -11.15 6.82 4.67
CA ALA A 120 -10.12 7.49 5.43
C ALA A 120 -10.53 8.92 5.78
N ARG A 121 -10.55 9.22 7.08
CA ARG A 121 -10.77 10.59 7.61
C ARG A 121 -9.47 11.29 8.00
N HIS A 122 -8.38 10.54 8.07
CA HIS A 122 -7.04 11.05 8.37
C HIS A 122 -6.02 10.37 7.47
N ARG A 123 -4.98 11.13 7.11
CA ARG A 123 -3.76 10.61 6.48
C ARG A 123 -2.91 9.84 7.52
N TYR A 124 -1.90 9.11 7.06
CA TYR A 124 -1.02 8.28 7.89
C TYR A 124 0.28 8.99 8.27
N SER A 125 0.19 10.19 8.82
CA SER A 125 1.37 11.02 9.15
C SER A 125 2.41 10.31 10.02
N ALA A 126 1.99 9.44 10.95
CA ALA A 126 2.92 8.65 11.77
C ALA A 126 3.68 7.59 10.95
N PHE A 127 3.00 6.97 9.98
CA PHE A 127 3.62 6.06 9.02
C PHE A 127 4.61 6.84 8.14
N ALA A 128 4.18 7.96 7.57
CA ALA A 128 5.01 8.80 6.71
C ALA A 128 6.30 9.24 7.43
N LYS A 129 6.18 9.78 8.65
CA LYS A 129 7.33 10.18 9.48
C LYS A 129 8.25 9.01 9.81
N PHE A 130 7.71 7.81 10.05
CA PHE A 130 8.52 6.63 10.36
C PHE A 130 9.47 6.24 9.21
N PHE A 131 8.98 6.27 7.96
CA PHE A 131 9.77 5.94 6.77
C PHE A 131 10.67 7.10 6.33
N ALA A 132 10.18 8.34 6.40
CA ALA A 132 10.97 9.54 6.09
C ALA A 132 12.18 9.69 7.01
N ALA A 133 12.01 9.48 8.32
CA ALA A 133 13.12 9.45 9.29
C ALA A 133 14.14 8.33 9.03
N ARG A 134 13.86 7.44 8.08
CA ARG A 134 14.73 6.34 7.67
C ARG A 134 15.18 6.47 6.22
N GLY A 135 15.10 7.66 5.62
CA GLY A 135 15.65 7.92 4.29
C GLY A 135 14.77 7.50 3.12
N ILE A 136 13.45 7.33 3.35
CA ILE A 136 12.47 7.06 2.29
C ILE A 136 11.46 8.21 2.29
N THR A 137 11.49 9.07 1.26
CA THR A 137 10.51 10.17 1.15
C THR A 137 9.12 9.60 0.92
N VAL A 138 8.12 10.08 1.65
CA VAL A 138 6.76 9.54 1.58
C VAL A 138 5.80 10.53 0.94
N ILE A 139 5.01 10.04 -0.02
CA ILE A 139 4.00 10.81 -0.74
C ILE A 139 2.65 10.19 -0.43
N GLU A 140 1.83 10.88 0.37
CA GLU A 140 0.48 10.43 0.71
C GLU A 140 -0.51 10.93 -0.35
N ALA A 141 -0.89 10.06 -1.28
CA ALA A 141 -1.82 10.36 -2.36
C ALA A 141 -3.27 10.54 -1.85
N THR A 142 -4.08 11.29 -2.59
CA THR A 142 -5.52 11.47 -2.30
C THR A 142 -6.36 10.71 -3.33
N LEU A 143 -7.02 9.64 -2.90
CA LEU A 143 -7.92 8.87 -3.77
C LEU A 143 -9.15 9.72 -4.16
N PRO A 144 -9.78 9.41 -5.31
CA PRO A 144 -10.97 10.11 -5.78
C PRO A 144 -12.07 10.19 -4.71
N TYR A 145 -12.71 11.35 -4.64
CA TYR A 145 -13.78 11.69 -3.70
C TYR A 145 -13.41 11.74 -2.21
N HIS A 146 -12.12 11.74 -1.86
CA HIS A 146 -11.66 11.85 -0.48
C HIS A 146 -10.96 13.18 -0.18
N PHE A 147 -10.97 13.60 1.09
CA PHE A 147 -10.32 14.84 1.54
C PHE A 147 -10.74 16.03 0.67
N GLY A 148 -9.79 16.79 0.12
CA GLY A 148 -10.06 17.91 -0.76
C GLY A 148 -10.74 17.55 -2.09
N ARG A 149 -10.89 16.26 -2.41
CA ARG A 149 -11.65 15.78 -3.59
C ARG A 149 -13.13 15.51 -3.30
N GLY A 150 -13.55 15.60 -2.04
CA GLY A 150 -14.95 15.44 -1.65
C GLY A 150 -15.69 16.78 -1.69
N SER A 151 -16.87 16.80 -2.28
CA SER A 151 -17.77 17.96 -2.33
C SER A 151 -18.82 17.95 -1.20
N ASP A 152 -18.97 16.83 -0.49
CA ASP A 152 -19.93 16.64 0.59
C ASP A 152 -19.47 15.59 1.63
N ASP A 153 -20.23 15.44 2.73
CA ASP A 153 -19.90 14.56 3.87
C ASP A 153 -19.89 13.05 3.52
N TYR A 154 -20.43 12.68 2.36
CA TYR A 154 -20.63 11.32 1.88
C TYR A 154 -19.94 11.05 0.54
N SER A 155 -19.04 11.95 0.12
CA SER A 155 -18.41 11.90 -1.21
C SER A 155 -17.70 10.61 -1.47
N GLU A 156 -17.10 10.01 -0.44
CA GLU A 156 -16.37 8.76 -0.61
C GLU A 156 -17.27 7.61 -1.10
N GLU A 157 -18.59 7.64 -0.91
CA GLU A 157 -19.50 6.64 -1.52
C GLU A 157 -19.37 6.62 -3.05
N ARG A 158 -19.09 7.76 -3.69
CA ARG A 158 -18.88 7.86 -5.14
C ARG A 158 -17.64 7.08 -5.63
N PHE A 159 -16.67 6.78 -4.74
CA PHE A 159 -15.47 6.00 -5.09
C PHE A 159 -15.74 4.51 -5.31
N PHE A 160 -16.61 3.88 -4.52
CA PHE A 160 -16.85 2.43 -4.58
C PHE A 160 -18.31 2.11 -4.21
N ASN A 161 -19.16 1.82 -5.19
CA ASN A 161 -20.61 1.74 -5.01
C ASN A 161 -21.28 0.72 -5.94
N ALA A 162 -22.62 0.73 -5.99
CA ALA A 162 -23.41 -0.23 -6.75
C ALA A 162 -23.51 0.11 -8.25
N SER A 163 -22.98 1.24 -8.72
CA SER A 163 -22.84 1.50 -10.14
C SER A 163 -21.55 0.87 -10.66
N LEU A 164 -21.69 -0.02 -11.65
CA LEU A 164 -20.58 -0.81 -12.19
C LEU A 164 -19.55 0.09 -12.86
N GLY A 165 -19.96 0.89 -13.84
CA GLY A 165 -19.06 1.78 -14.56
C GLY A 165 -18.46 2.87 -13.69
N ARG A 166 -19.23 3.47 -12.76
CA ARG A 166 -18.69 4.50 -11.85
C ARG A 166 -17.60 3.95 -10.94
N THR A 167 -17.84 2.79 -10.33
CA THR A 167 -16.84 2.14 -9.46
C THR A 167 -15.55 1.81 -10.22
N VAL A 168 -15.69 1.25 -11.42
CA VAL A 168 -14.54 0.95 -12.29
C VAL A 168 -13.81 2.24 -12.70
N ARG A 169 -14.53 3.29 -13.09
CA ARG A 169 -13.95 4.61 -13.42
C ARG A 169 -13.20 5.23 -12.25
N SER A 170 -13.75 5.19 -11.04
CA SER A 170 -13.12 5.78 -9.86
C SER A 170 -11.82 5.06 -9.50
N ILE A 171 -11.77 3.73 -9.62
CA ILE A 171 -10.51 2.99 -9.41
C ILE A 171 -9.53 3.27 -10.57
N ARG A 172 -10.01 3.34 -11.82
CA ARG A 172 -9.19 3.75 -12.98
C ARG A 172 -8.55 5.12 -12.77
N GLN A 173 -9.33 6.11 -12.31
CA GLN A 173 -8.87 7.45 -11.97
C GLN A 173 -7.76 7.38 -10.92
N ALA A 174 -7.97 6.63 -9.83
CA ALA A 174 -6.96 6.48 -8.79
C ALA A 174 -5.66 5.82 -9.28
N VAL A 175 -5.76 4.88 -10.20
CA VAL A 175 -4.59 4.25 -10.83
C VAL A 175 -3.85 5.24 -11.72
N LEU A 176 -4.56 5.97 -12.59
CA LEU A 176 -3.95 7.00 -13.44
C LEU A 176 -3.25 8.09 -12.60
N ASP A 177 -3.92 8.58 -11.55
CA ASP A 177 -3.35 9.53 -10.59
C ASP A 177 -2.07 8.97 -9.94
N GLY A 178 -2.09 7.70 -9.54
CA GLY A 178 -0.93 6.99 -8.99
C GLY A 178 0.24 6.90 -9.97
N ARG A 179 -0.03 6.55 -11.24
CA ARG A 179 0.98 6.50 -12.31
C ARG A 179 1.58 7.90 -12.56
N LYS A 180 0.75 8.94 -12.52
CA LYS A 180 1.18 10.35 -12.63
C LYS A 180 2.16 10.72 -11.51
N ILE A 181 1.84 10.40 -10.26
CA ILE A 181 2.74 10.63 -9.11
C ILE A 181 4.08 9.91 -9.31
N VAL A 182 4.06 8.64 -9.73
CA VAL A 182 5.29 7.86 -9.95
C VAL A 182 6.16 8.48 -11.05
N ARG A 183 5.55 8.90 -12.16
CA ARG A 183 6.29 9.55 -13.27
C ARG A 183 6.88 10.89 -12.86
N TRP A 184 6.13 11.69 -12.10
CA TRP A 184 6.65 12.93 -11.51
C TRP A 184 7.82 12.64 -10.57
N LEU A 185 7.72 11.67 -9.66
CA LEU A 185 8.83 11.31 -8.79
C LEU A 185 10.08 10.88 -9.58
N HIS A 186 9.89 10.11 -10.64
CA HIS A 186 11.00 9.72 -11.50
C HIS A 186 11.65 10.93 -12.21
N SER A 187 10.86 11.88 -12.72
CA SER A 187 11.41 13.12 -13.32
C SER A 187 12.10 14.01 -12.31
N GLN A 188 11.69 13.94 -11.04
CA GLN A 188 12.32 14.60 -9.88
C GLN A 188 13.62 13.90 -9.41
N GLY A 189 14.08 12.87 -10.13
CA GLY A 189 15.36 12.20 -9.89
C GLY A 189 15.34 11.14 -8.78
N TYR A 190 14.16 10.65 -8.36
CA TYR A 190 14.11 9.54 -7.41
C TYR A 190 14.60 8.24 -8.05
N TYR A 191 15.58 7.58 -7.41
CA TYR A 191 16.22 6.37 -7.95
C TYR A 191 15.34 5.12 -7.82
N LYS A 192 14.75 4.91 -6.65
CA LYS A 192 13.81 3.81 -6.37
C LYS A 192 12.45 4.39 -6.02
N ILE A 193 11.38 3.84 -6.58
CA ILE A 193 10.01 4.26 -6.30
C ILE A 193 9.20 3.03 -5.90
N SER A 194 8.50 3.12 -4.78
CA SER A 194 7.63 2.05 -4.30
C SER A 194 6.24 2.56 -4.02
N VAL A 195 5.29 1.65 -4.05
CA VAL A 195 3.88 1.93 -3.72
C VAL A 195 3.45 1.08 -2.54
N VAL A 196 2.64 1.65 -1.66
CA VAL A 196 1.99 0.93 -0.56
C VAL A 196 0.54 1.36 -0.48
N GLY A 197 -0.35 0.42 -0.19
CA GLY A 197 -1.75 0.74 -0.01
C GLY A 197 -2.43 -0.10 1.05
N MET A 198 -3.49 0.48 1.63
CA MET A 198 -4.28 -0.14 2.69
C MET A 198 -5.71 -0.39 2.23
N CYS A 199 -6.24 -1.60 2.45
CA CYS A 199 -7.58 -1.99 1.98
C CYS A 199 -7.71 -1.73 0.46
N LEU A 200 -8.76 -1.03 0.00
CA LEU A 200 -8.93 -0.64 -1.41
C LEU A 200 -7.77 0.20 -1.96
N GLY A 201 -7.08 0.98 -1.12
CA GLY A 201 -5.84 1.65 -1.52
C GLY A 201 -4.73 0.67 -1.89
N GLY A 202 -4.73 -0.53 -1.31
CA GLY A 202 -3.82 -1.60 -1.70
C GLY A 202 -4.20 -2.24 -3.03
N THR A 203 -5.49 -2.34 -3.34
CA THR A 203 -5.93 -2.71 -4.70
C THR A 203 -5.40 -1.69 -5.71
N VAL A 204 -5.56 -0.39 -5.44
CA VAL A 204 -4.99 0.69 -6.28
C VAL A 204 -3.48 0.58 -6.39
N ALA A 205 -2.75 0.39 -5.28
CA ALA A 205 -1.29 0.24 -5.29
C ALA A 205 -0.82 -0.93 -6.15
N GLY A 206 -1.51 -2.08 -6.08
CA GLY A 206 -1.22 -3.24 -6.92
C GLY A 206 -1.47 -2.97 -8.40
N LEU A 207 -2.59 -2.33 -8.74
CA LEU A 207 -2.88 -1.94 -10.12
C LEU A 207 -1.86 -0.93 -10.66
N VAL A 208 -1.47 0.08 -9.86
CA VAL A 208 -0.39 1.01 -10.24
C VAL A 208 0.91 0.25 -10.50
N ALA A 209 1.30 -0.69 -9.63
CA ALA A 209 2.52 -1.49 -9.79
C ALA A 209 2.49 -2.36 -11.06
N ALA A 210 1.32 -2.90 -11.40
CA ALA A 210 1.12 -3.69 -12.62
C ALA A 210 1.22 -2.85 -13.90
N GLN A 211 0.82 -1.58 -13.85
CA GLN A 211 0.71 -0.71 -15.03
C GLN A 211 1.87 0.30 -15.18
N GLU A 212 2.68 0.54 -14.14
CA GLU A 212 3.80 1.50 -14.17
C GLU A 212 5.14 0.81 -13.93
N HIS A 213 5.93 0.73 -15.01
CA HIS A 213 7.24 0.07 -15.03
C HIS A 213 8.28 0.74 -14.12
N LYS A 214 8.05 2.01 -13.75
CA LYS A 214 8.91 2.77 -12.83
C LYS A 214 8.71 2.42 -11.36
N VAL A 215 7.76 1.54 -11.03
CA VAL A 215 7.59 1.04 -9.66
C VAL A 215 8.50 -0.16 -9.44
N ASP A 216 9.39 -0.08 -8.46
CA ASP A 216 10.31 -1.17 -8.11
C ASP A 216 9.69 -2.16 -7.11
N LYS A 217 8.87 -1.64 -6.18
CA LYS A 217 8.26 -2.46 -5.13
C LYS A 217 6.83 -2.08 -4.81
N ALA A 218 5.99 -3.07 -4.52
CA ALA A 218 4.61 -2.89 -4.10
C ALA A 218 4.31 -3.57 -2.76
N VAL A 219 3.65 -2.87 -1.85
CA VAL A 219 3.24 -3.40 -0.53
C VAL A 219 1.72 -3.31 -0.39
N LEU A 220 1.05 -4.46 -0.34
CA LEU A 220 -0.39 -4.55 -0.24
C LEU A 220 -0.78 -4.91 1.20
N MET A 221 -1.27 -3.94 1.97
CA MET A 221 -1.66 -4.11 3.36
C MET A 221 -3.17 -4.35 3.49
N VAL A 222 -3.55 -5.50 4.07
CA VAL A 222 -4.94 -5.92 4.30
C VAL A 222 -5.85 -5.61 3.10
N SER A 223 -5.34 -5.90 1.90
CA SER A 223 -5.94 -5.45 0.65
C SER A 223 -6.85 -6.52 0.07
N PRO A 224 -8.02 -6.16 -0.47
CA PRO A 224 -8.81 -7.08 -1.27
C PRO A 224 -8.16 -7.25 -2.65
N MET A 225 -7.95 -8.50 -3.06
CA MET A 225 -7.41 -8.80 -4.40
C MET A 225 -8.50 -8.63 -5.47
N SER A 226 -9.73 -9.04 -5.16
CA SER A 226 -10.92 -8.87 -5.97
C SER A 226 -11.92 -7.95 -5.26
N PRO A 227 -12.24 -6.77 -5.81
CA PRO A 227 -13.29 -5.90 -5.26
C PRO A 227 -14.68 -6.55 -5.24
N ALA A 228 -14.97 -7.44 -6.18
CA ALA A 228 -16.22 -8.21 -6.21
C ALA A 228 -16.33 -9.15 -4.99
N ASP A 229 -15.25 -9.87 -4.69
CA ASP A 229 -15.19 -10.75 -3.52
C ASP A 229 -15.25 -9.97 -2.20
N LEU A 230 -14.68 -8.76 -2.17
CA LEU A 230 -14.82 -7.85 -1.03
C LEU A 230 -16.30 -7.56 -0.75
N VAL A 231 -17.06 -7.17 -1.78
CA VAL A 231 -18.51 -6.89 -1.64
C VAL A 231 -19.24 -8.12 -1.13
N TRP A 232 -18.92 -9.30 -1.65
CA TRP A 232 -19.64 -10.53 -1.30
C TRP A 232 -19.36 -11.01 0.12
N THR A 233 -18.11 -10.89 0.57
CA THR A 233 -17.62 -11.59 1.76
C THR A 233 -17.37 -10.71 2.98
N ALA A 234 -17.16 -9.40 2.80
CA ALA A 234 -16.83 -8.52 3.90
C ALA A 234 -18.06 -8.19 4.76
N GLU A 235 -17.89 -8.26 6.08
CA GLU A 235 -18.95 -7.95 7.04
C GLU A 235 -19.46 -6.51 6.91
N THR A 236 -18.58 -5.58 6.52
CA THR A 236 -18.91 -4.18 6.29
C THR A 236 -19.52 -3.88 4.92
N MET A 237 -19.73 -4.87 4.05
CA MET A 237 -20.26 -4.64 2.69
C MET A 237 -21.70 -5.09 2.50
N LYS A 238 -22.38 -5.55 3.56
CA LYS A 238 -23.76 -6.07 3.48
C LYS A 238 -24.74 -5.12 2.80
N ALA A 239 -24.70 -3.83 3.13
CA ALA A 239 -25.60 -2.84 2.53
C ALA A 239 -25.30 -2.59 1.03
N LEU A 240 -24.03 -2.55 0.65
CA LEU A 240 -23.63 -2.45 -0.75
C LEU A 240 -24.00 -3.73 -1.52
N ARG A 241 -23.72 -4.90 -0.94
CA ARG A 241 -24.09 -6.19 -1.50
C ARG A 241 -25.59 -6.29 -1.72
N GLY A 242 -26.42 -5.87 -0.77
CA GLY A 242 -27.88 -5.87 -0.89
C GLY A 242 -28.41 -5.07 -2.09
N ARG A 243 -27.69 -4.01 -2.51
CA ARG A 243 -28.02 -3.24 -3.71
C ARG A 243 -27.65 -3.94 -5.02
N ILE A 244 -26.73 -4.90 -4.99
CA ILE A 244 -26.19 -5.61 -6.17
C ILE A 244 -26.78 -7.02 -6.30
N GLU A 245 -26.85 -7.77 -5.20
CA GLU A 245 -27.18 -9.21 -5.18
C GLU A 245 -28.62 -9.52 -5.64
N ALA A 246 -29.49 -8.51 -5.65
CA ALA A 246 -30.85 -8.63 -6.17
C ALA A 246 -30.91 -8.75 -7.70
N VAL A 247 -29.88 -8.28 -8.41
CA VAL A 247 -29.88 -8.16 -9.88
C VAL A 247 -28.69 -8.83 -10.55
N MET A 248 -27.62 -9.12 -9.81
CA MET A 248 -26.38 -9.65 -10.39
C MET A 248 -25.72 -10.65 -9.45
N SER A 249 -25.24 -11.77 -10.01
CA SER A 249 -24.50 -12.78 -9.25
C SER A 249 -23.07 -12.32 -8.93
N LEU A 250 -22.38 -13.02 -8.01
CA LEU A 250 -20.97 -12.78 -7.76
C LEU A 250 -20.11 -12.99 -9.02
N GLU A 251 -20.47 -13.98 -9.85
CA GLU A 251 -19.66 -14.31 -11.02
C GLU A 251 -19.78 -13.25 -12.12
N ASP A 252 -21.00 -12.74 -12.31
CA ASP A 252 -21.24 -11.60 -13.20
C ASP A 252 -20.53 -10.34 -12.68
N LEU A 253 -20.56 -10.10 -11.37
CA LEU A 253 -19.84 -8.98 -10.74
C LEU A 253 -18.32 -9.10 -10.92
N ARG A 254 -17.76 -10.31 -10.77
CA ARG A 254 -16.33 -10.57 -11.02
C ARG A 254 -15.94 -10.30 -12.45
N THR A 255 -16.81 -10.66 -13.40
CA THR A 255 -16.63 -10.36 -14.82
C THR A 255 -16.65 -8.85 -15.02
N ALA A 256 -17.71 -8.16 -14.59
CA ALA A 256 -17.88 -6.72 -14.75
C ALA A 256 -16.79 -5.87 -14.06
N TRP A 257 -16.19 -6.37 -12.97
CA TRP A 257 -15.10 -5.71 -12.26
C TRP A 257 -13.74 -6.36 -12.53
N GLY A 258 -13.60 -7.09 -13.64
CA GLY A 258 -12.35 -7.74 -14.02
C GLY A 258 -11.19 -6.75 -14.18
N LEU A 259 -11.43 -5.59 -14.79
CA LEU A 259 -10.43 -4.52 -15.02
C LEU A 259 -9.85 -3.90 -13.74
N ILE A 260 -10.46 -4.17 -12.58
CA ILE A 260 -10.03 -3.66 -11.28
C ILE A 260 -9.72 -4.81 -10.30
N ASN A 261 -9.64 -6.04 -10.80
CA ASN A 261 -9.33 -7.24 -10.03
C ASN A 261 -7.85 -7.60 -10.21
N LEU A 262 -7.06 -7.57 -9.14
CA LEU A 262 -5.62 -7.85 -9.19
C LEU A 262 -5.28 -9.25 -9.74
N GLU A 263 -6.17 -10.23 -9.55
CA GLU A 263 -6.00 -11.57 -10.11
C GLU A 263 -5.95 -11.57 -11.65
N MET A 264 -6.47 -10.53 -12.30
CA MET A 264 -6.47 -10.37 -13.76
C MET A 264 -5.25 -9.61 -14.30
N HIS A 265 -4.39 -9.08 -13.43
CA HIS A 265 -3.21 -8.29 -13.82
C HIS A 265 -1.88 -8.99 -13.52
N THR A 266 -1.88 -10.33 -13.45
CA THR A 266 -0.68 -11.09 -13.07
C THR A 266 0.50 -10.89 -14.00
N TRP A 267 0.27 -10.66 -15.29
CA TRP A 267 1.35 -10.32 -16.23
C TRP A 267 2.14 -9.08 -15.79
N GLY A 268 1.43 -8.00 -15.45
CA GLY A 268 2.05 -6.77 -14.94
C GLY A 268 2.64 -6.95 -13.54
N LEU A 269 2.00 -7.77 -12.69
CA LEU A 269 2.48 -8.05 -11.33
C LEU A 269 3.70 -8.99 -11.28
N THR A 270 3.97 -9.73 -12.36
CA THR A 270 5.12 -10.67 -12.48
C THR A 270 6.22 -10.14 -13.40
N ARG A 271 6.12 -8.88 -13.82
CA ARG A 271 7.14 -8.27 -14.68
C ARG A 271 8.51 -8.24 -13.98
N PRO A 272 9.62 -8.33 -14.73
CA PRO A 272 10.95 -8.16 -14.17
C PRO A 272 11.12 -6.82 -13.44
N GLY A 273 11.85 -6.85 -12.32
CA GLY A 273 12.14 -5.67 -11.52
C GLY A 273 11.01 -5.18 -10.62
N LEU A 274 9.92 -5.94 -10.48
CA LEU A 274 8.89 -5.69 -9.45
C LEU A 274 9.01 -6.70 -8.31
N ASP A 275 9.27 -6.21 -7.10
CA ASP A 275 9.07 -7.01 -5.90
C ASP A 275 7.73 -6.71 -5.25
N MET A 276 7.06 -7.74 -4.73
CA MET A 276 5.77 -7.59 -4.06
C MET A 276 5.81 -8.12 -2.62
N MET A 277 5.14 -7.40 -1.73
CA MET A 277 4.88 -7.85 -0.36
C MET A 277 3.39 -7.75 -0.02
N LEU A 278 2.84 -8.80 0.59
CA LEU A 278 1.49 -8.80 1.16
C LEU A 278 1.56 -8.82 2.69
N VAL A 279 0.87 -7.88 3.35
CA VAL A 279 0.69 -7.85 4.81
C VAL A 279 -0.76 -8.20 5.13
N LEU A 280 -0.95 -9.38 5.72
CA LEU A 280 -2.27 -9.99 5.93
C LEU A 280 -2.59 -10.13 7.42
N GLY A 281 -3.82 -9.79 7.81
CA GLY A 281 -4.38 -10.13 9.11
C GLY A 281 -5.04 -11.51 9.05
N LYS A 282 -4.59 -12.48 9.85
CA LYS A 282 -5.15 -13.84 9.86
C LYS A 282 -6.62 -13.88 10.26
N ASP A 283 -7.04 -12.93 11.09
CA ASP A 283 -8.41 -12.81 11.61
C ASP A 283 -9.20 -11.71 10.85
N ASP A 284 -8.76 -11.30 9.66
CA ASP A 284 -9.40 -10.27 8.85
C ASP A 284 -10.73 -10.80 8.24
N ILE A 285 -11.83 -10.14 8.61
CA ILE A 285 -13.20 -10.45 8.14
C ILE A 285 -13.70 -9.49 7.05
N ILE A 286 -12.87 -8.52 6.65
CA ILE A 286 -13.15 -7.56 5.57
C ILE A 286 -12.37 -8.00 4.34
N ALA A 287 -11.05 -7.90 4.35
CA ALA A 287 -10.17 -8.41 3.30
C ALA A 287 -9.67 -9.81 3.68
N ARG A 288 -10.54 -10.81 3.51
CA ARG A 288 -10.30 -12.17 4.01
C ARG A 288 -9.03 -12.79 3.40
N PRO A 289 -8.13 -13.39 4.21
CA PRO A 289 -6.87 -13.95 3.70
C PRO A 289 -7.02 -14.99 2.60
N LYS A 290 -8.11 -15.76 2.61
CA LYS A 290 -8.39 -16.79 1.59
C LYS A 290 -8.42 -16.22 0.16
N ALA A 291 -8.86 -14.97 -0.02
CA ALA A 291 -8.83 -14.31 -1.32
C ALA A 291 -7.39 -13.96 -1.73
N SER A 292 -6.57 -13.48 -0.78
CA SER A 292 -5.14 -13.22 -1.02
C SER A 292 -4.35 -14.50 -1.31
N ASP A 293 -4.72 -15.63 -0.70
CA ASP A 293 -4.05 -16.91 -0.90
C ASP A 293 -4.10 -17.36 -2.38
N ARG A 294 -5.21 -17.11 -3.09
CA ARG A 294 -5.32 -17.42 -4.52
C ARG A 294 -4.31 -16.63 -5.37
N LEU A 295 -4.19 -15.32 -5.14
CA LEU A 295 -3.20 -14.51 -5.86
C LEU A 295 -1.77 -14.96 -5.52
N ILE A 296 -1.48 -15.24 -4.25
CA ILE A 296 -0.16 -15.75 -3.83
C ILE A 296 0.17 -17.05 -4.55
N GLU A 297 -0.77 -18.00 -4.61
CA GLU A 297 -0.60 -19.26 -5.34
C GLU A 297 -0.36 -19.03 -6.84
N LEU A 298 -1.13 -18.14 -7.46
CA LEU A 298 -0.98 -17.80 -8.88
C LEU A 298 0.40 -17.21 -9.19
N LEU A 299 0.83 -16.22 -8.42
CA LEU A 299 2.16 -15.59 -8.57
C LEU A 299 3.30 -16.59 -8.30
N THR A 300 3.12 -17.49 -7.32
CA THR A 300 4.09 -18.55 -7.02
C THR A 300 4.22 -19.54 -8.18
N ARG A 301 3.11 -19.93 -8.81
CA ARG A 301 3.13 -20.81 -10.00
C ARG A 301 3.81 -20.15 -11.20
N MET A 302 3.81 -18.83 -11.26
CA MET A 302 4.52 -18.03 -12.27
C MET A 302 5.99 -17.76 -11.91
N ASN A 303 6.52 -18.41 -10.86
CA ASN A 303 7.91 -18.26 -10.39
C ASN A 303 8.26 -16.83 -9.90
N CYS A 304 7.26 -16.07 -9.47
CA CYS A 304 7.41 -14.73 -8.89
C CYS A 304 6.69 -14.64 -7.52
N PRO A 305 7.06 -15.46 -6.52
CA PRO A 305 6.36 -15.48 -5.25
C PRO A 305 6.54 -14.14 -4.50
N PRO A 306 5.47 -13.52 -3.99
CA PRO A 306 5.59 -12.32 -3.17
C PRO A 306 6.11 -12.65 -1.75
N GLU A 307 6.71 -11.67 -1.07
CA GLU A 307 6.95 -11.76 0.37
C GLU A 307 5.61 -11.68 1.13
N VAL A 308 5.35 -12.60 2.06
CA VAL A 308 4.07 -12.63 2.79
C VAL A 308 4.28 -12.52 4.29
N LEU A 309 3.71 -11.48 4.90
CA LEU A 309 3.65 -11.31 6.35
C LEU A 309 2.23 -11.57 6.86
N ARG A 310 2.05 -12.63 7.66
CA ARG A 310 0.76 -12.95 8.30
C ARG A 310 0.78 -12.63 9.80
N LEU A 311 -0.07 -11.69 10.21
CA LEU A 311 -0.18 -11.22 11.60
C LEU A 311 -1.43 -11.79 12.27
N ASN A 312 -1.35 -12.12 13.56
CA ASN A 312 -2.49 -12.63 14.34
C ASN A 312 -3.44 -11.49 14.77
N CYS A 313 -3.92 -10.73 13.80
CA CYS A 313 -4.78 -9.57 13.93
C CYS A 313 -5.85 -9.59 12.82
N GLY A 314 -6.85 -8.72 12.91
CA GLY A 314 -7.83 -8.46 11.86
C GLY A 314 -7.48 -7.23 11.01
N HIS A 315 -8.48 -6.70 10.31
CA HIS A 315 -8.34 -5.64 9.31
C HIS A 315 -7.78 -4.34 9.88
N SER A 316 -8.43 -3.79 10.91
CA SER A 316 -8.06 -2.49 11.47
C SER A 316 -6.98 -2.64 12.54
N SER A 317 -6.94 -3.79 13.23
CA SER A 317 -5.94 -4.06 14.26
C SER A 317 -4.54 -4.33 13.71
N VAL A 318 -4.35 -4.42 12.39
CA VAL A 318 -3.01 -4.30 11.79
C VAL A 318 -2.35 -2.96 12.13
N GLY A 319 -3.16 -1.91 12.34
CA GLY A 319 -2.73 -0.56 12.67
C GLY A 319 -2.50 -0.29 14.17
N ILE A 320 -2.70 -1.28 15.05
CA ILE A 320 -2.50 -1.11 16.51
C ILE A 320 -1.27 -1.87 17.02
N PHE A 321 -0.74 -1.45 18.15
CA PHE A 321 0.38 -2.13 18.81
C PHE A 321 0.01 -3.58 19.24
N PRO A 322 0.89 -4.57 19.04
CA PRO A 322 2.25 -4.48 18.46
C PRO A 322 2.30 -4.68 16.93
N TYR A 323 1.16 -4.99 16.30
CA TYR A 323 1.10 -5.38 14.89
C TYR A 323 1.59 -4.28 13.94
N ASN A 324 1.26 -3.02 14.22
CA ASN A 324 1.72 -1.89 13.41
C ASN A 324 3.25 -1.74 13.41
N ILE A 325 3.92 -1.95 14.56
CA ILE A 325 5.39 -1.89 14.65
C ILE A 325 6.02 -3.08 13.93
N ILE A 326 5.45 -4.27 14.07
CA ILE A 326 5.93 -5.47 13.38
C ILE A 326 5.80 -5.28 11.86
N ALA A 327 4.63 -4.84 11.39
CA ALA A 327 4.36 -4.53 9.99
C ALA A 327 5.32 -3.46 9.47
N ALA A 328 5.43 -2.30 10.13
CA ALA A 328 6.30 -1.20 9.70
C ALA A 328 7.78 -1.62 9.61
N ARG A 329 8.28 -2.41 10.57
CA ARG A 329 9.66 -2.92 10.53
C ARG A 329 9.90 -3.91 9.39
N LYS A 330 8.93 -4.80 9.12
CA LYS A 330 9.02 -5.76 8.02
C LYS A 330 8.93 -5.08 6.66
N VAL A 331 7.97 -4.17 6.50
CA VAL A 331 7.84 -3.32 5.30
C VAL A 331 9.10 -2.51 5.06
N LEU A 332 9.67 -1.88 6.09
CA LEU A 332 10.94 -1.15 5.96
C LEU A 332 12.08 -2.03 5.47
N ARG A 333 12.20 -3.26 5.99
CA ARG A 333 13.22 -4.21 5.55
C ARG A 333 13.05 -4.57 4.08
N PHE A 334 11.83 -4.89 3.68
CA PHE A 334 11.47 -5.20 2.31
C PHE A 334 11.79 -4.03 1.37
N LEU A 335 11.43 -2.80 1.76
CA LEU A 335 11.69 -1.59 0.99
C LEU A 335 13.18 -1.30 0.83
N LYS A 336 13.97 -1.50 1.88
CA LYS A 336 15.42 -1.23 1.88
C LYS A 336 16.29 -2.39 1.40
N GLU A 337 15.71 -3.57 1.13
CA GLU A 337 16.46 -4.80 0.85
C GLU A 337 17.52 -5.09 1.92
N THR A 338 17.26 -4.72 3.19
CA THR A 338 18.28 -4.87 4.24
C THR A 338 18.40 -6.34 4.59
N PRO A 339 19.58 -6.97 4.43
CA PRO A 339 19.73 -8.39 4.71
C PRO A 339 19.50 -8.67 6.20
N THR A 340 18.96 -9.83 6.53
CA THR A 340 18.81 -10.27 7.91
C THR A 340 20.16 -10.45 8.59
N LEU A 341 20.24 -10.45 9.93
CA LEU A 341 21.48 -10.80 10.62
C LEU A 341 21.97 -12.21 10.25
N ALA A 342 21.04 -13.12 9.93
CA ALA A 342 21.34 -14.46 9.42
C ALA A 342 21.91 -14.39 7.99
N GLU A 343 21.29 -13.65 7.07
CA GLU A 343 21.82 -13.42 5.72
C GLU A 343 23.16 -12.67 5.74
N LEU A 344 23.35 -11.69 6.63
CA LEU A 344 24.63 -11.02 6.85
C LEU A 344 25.68 -11.98 7.43
N TRP A 345 25.28 -12.92 8.28
CA TRP A 345 26.17 -13.98 8.79
C TRP A 345 26.53 -15.00 7.70
N GLU A 346 25.61 -15.33 6.80
CA GLU A 346 25.87 -16.19 5.63
C GLU A 346 26.76 -15.49 4.61
N VAL A 347 26.52 -14.20 4.31
CA VAL A 347 27.34 -13.38 3.42
C VAL A 347 28.73 -13.09 4.03
N ARG A 348 28.83 -12.97 5.36
CA ARG A 348 30.12 -12.92 6.08
C ARG A 348 30.76 -14.29 6.25
N GLY A 349 30.11 -15.36 5.81
CA GLY A 349 30.61 -16.72 5.76
C GLY A 349 31.66 -16.96 4.66
N PHE A 350 32.63 -16.03 4.51
CA PHE A 350 33.98 -16.47 4.16
C PHE A 350 34.36 -17.48 5.24
N ARG A 351 34.38 -18.76 4.90
CA ARG A 351 34.98 -19.79 5.74
C ARG A 351 36.41 -19.36 6.00
N TYR A 352 36.65 -18.71 7.15
CA TYR A 352 37.99 -18.66 7.69
C TYR A 352 38.27 -20.08 8.12
N ASP A 353 39.00 -20.80 7.28
CA ASP A 353 39.44 -22.13 7.60
C ASP A 353 40.47 -22.01 8.73
N PHE A 354 40.03 -22.32 9.95
CA PHE A 354 40.93 -22.42 11.10
C PHE A 354 41.89 -23.62 10.98
N SER A 355 41.84 -24.41 9.90
CA SER A 355 42.82 -25.46 9.62
C SER A 355 44.18 -24.92 9.16
N GLU A 356 44.28 -23.65 8.72
CA GLU A 356 45.56 -23.02 8.32
C GLU A 356 46.22 -22.14 9.40
N VAL A 357 45.67 -22.10 10.62
CA VAL A 357 46.42 -21.54 11.76
C VAL A 357 47.11 -22.69 12.47
N GLY A 358 48.31 -23.01 12.00
CA GLY A 358 49.20 -23.98 12.65
C GLY A 358 49.29 -23.72 14.15
N TYR A 359 48.94 -24.75 14.92
CA TYR A 359 49.17 -24.81 16.36
C TYR A 359 50.67 -24.60 16.64
N THR A 360 51.06 -23.36 16.94
CA THR A 360 52.31 -23.09 17.65
C THR A 360 51.97 -22.61 19.05
N SER A 361 52.11 -23.55 19.98
CA SER A 361 52.04 -23.34 21.42
C SER A 361 52.85 -22.11 21.84
N THR A 362 52.17 -21.03 22.22
CA THR A 362 52.75 -19.96 23.05
C THR A 362 51.80 -19.55 24.17
N SER A 363 51.38 -20.55 24.96
CA SER A 363 50.88 -20.34 26.32
C SER A 363 52.03 -19.91 27.24
N SER A 364 52.45 -18.63 27.18
CA SER A 364 53.23 -18.03 28.28
C SER A 364 53.25 -16.50 28.32
N LYS A 365 52.84 -15.78 27.26
CA LYS A 365 52.92 -14.30 27.24
C LYS A 365 51.68 -13.56 27.75
N LEU A 366 50.47 -14.13 27.65
CA LEU A 366 49.25 -13.44 28.12
C LEU A 366 49.12 -13.37 29.65
N ARG A 367 49.70 -14.32 30.39
CA ARG A 367 49.60 -14.36 31.85
C ARG A 367 50.49 -13.32 32.56
N LYS A 368 51.58 -12.86 31.93
CA LYS A 368 52.47 -11.83 32.49
C LYS A 368 51.95 -10.41 32.31
N TRP A 369 51.08 -10.16 31.33
CA TRP A 369 50.55 -8.82 31.06
C TRP A 369 49.42 -8.46 32.03
N LEU A 370 48.57 -9.43 32.40
CA LEU A 370 47.44 -9.24 33.31
C LEU A 370 47.85 -8.99 34.78
N THR A 371 49.04 -9.41 35.22
CA THR A 371 49.51 -9.18 36.59
C THR A 371 50.18 -7.83 36.79
N HIS A 372 50.61 -7.15 35.72
CA HIS A 372 51.32 -5.87 35.83
C HIS A 372 50.38 -4.65 35.80
N ALA A 373 49.17 -4.81 35.25
CA ALA A 373 48.18 -3.73 35.12
C ALA A 373 47.32 -3.49 36.37
N MET A 374 47.30 -4.42 37.35
CA MET A 374 46.49 -4.27 38.57
C MET A 374 47.22 -3.58 39.74
N ASN A 375 48.53 -3.32 39.65
CA ASN A 375 49.33 -2.79 40.77
C ASN A 375 49.80 -1.33 40.64
N ARG A 376 49.31 -0.55 39.66
CA ARG A 376 49.62 0.89 39.58
C ARG A 376 48.39 1.68 39.14
N GLY A 377 47.74 2.33 40.10
CA GLY A 377 46.65 3.26 39.79
C GLY A 377 45.86 3.79 40.99
N TYR A 378 46.51 4.21 42.07
CA TYR A 378 45.90 5.15 43.05
C TYR A 378 46.99 6.07 43.61
N ALA A 379 47.06 7.28 43.06
CA ALA A 379 47.54 8.48 43.74
C ALA A 379 47.04 9.68 42.93
N PHE A 380 46.02 10.36 43.45
CA PHE A 380 45.76 11.76 43.13
C PHE A 380 45.46 12.50 44.42
N ASP A 381 46.12 13.65 44.54
CA ASP A 381 46.06 14.67 45.58
C ASP A 381 44.63 15.07 45.98
N ASP A 382 44.47 15.38 47.27
CA ASP A 382 43.35 16.16 47.80
C ASP A 382 43.87 17.46 48.41
N GLU A 383 43.12 18.53 48.18
CA GLU A 383 43.51 19.93 48.29
C GLU A 383 43.63 20.45 49.73
N ARG A 384 44.37 21.56 49.85
CA ARG A 384 44.44 22.46 51.01
C ARG A 384 43.05 22.93 51.46
N THR A 385 42.88 23.16 52.76
CA THR A 385 42.62 24.52 53.29
C THR A 385 42.75 24.59 54.82
N ARG A 386 43.16 25.79 55.27
CA ARG A 386 43.32 26.23 56.65
C ARG A 386 41.98 26.66 57.26
N SER A 387 42.00 26.75 58.60
CA SER A 387 41.06 27.30 59.60
C SER A 387 39.86 26.44 59.97
#